data_AF-A0A945J1G2-F1
#
_entry.id   AF-A0A945J1G2-F1
#
_cell.length_a   1.000
_cell.length_b   1.000
_cell.length_c   1.000
_cell.angle_alpha   90.00
_cell.angle_beta   90.00
_cell.angle_gamma   90.00
#
_symmetry.space_group_name_H-M   'P 1'
#
loop_
_entity.id
_entity.type
_entity.pdbx_description
1 polymer ?
#
loop_
_entity_poly.entity_id
_entity_poly.type
_entity_poly.pdbx_seq_one_letter_code
_entity_poly.pdbx_strand_id
1 'polypeptide(L)'
;MEETNPKPWSDVGVEVDINLSSREMLYKAKLDWEVSKIPSQRPKSHGNQETIRFFKGYFEAGEAPIESIGSLDGSRIIWGLARLNESFTLKEGDTVQGYILLASRDENREKIEVKFLAVRENNHSMLQIASKGKPYVKNIFRKTFKQAFSLENQKQQKFDDAVNSKMNAMITLGREAFSAFEKDAQRLTDKTVDEPAAWRFMLNVFQSETTKDISTLSVEELKELAESNTLLAMKAFSRAPGQNLASSKDTAWGLLNAVTYIIDHQLGKSQDSRLRLAWFGANAKLKKRALELASAL
;
A
#
# COMPACT_ATOMS: atom_id res chain seq x y z
N MET A 1 -9.57 8.24 -25.96
CA MET A 1 -9.37 8.82 -24.62
C MET A 1 -8.73 7.72 -23.81
N GLU A 2 -7.47 7.85 -23.40
CA GLU A 2 -6.90 6.94 -22.41
C GLU A 2 -7.74 7.08 -21.15
N GLU A 3 -8.53 6.06 -20.82
CA GLU A 3 -9.15 5.95 -19.51
C GLU A 3 -8.01 5.85 -18.50
N THR A 4 -7.70 6.97 -17.85
CA THR A 4 -6.79 7.00 -16.72
C THR A 4 -7.35 6.07 -15.66
N ASN A 5 -6.67 4.95 -15.42
CA ASN A 5 -7.13 3.94 -14.50
C ASN A 5 -7.24 4.56 -13.09
N PRO A 6 -8.39 4.53 -12.41
CA PRO A 6 -8.53 5.21 -11.13
C PRO A 6 -7.57 4.64 -10.07
N LYS A 7 -7.10 5.48 -9.14
CA LYS A 7 -6.29 5.02 -8.01
C LYS A 7 -7.09 3.98 -7.19
N PRO A 8 -6.49 2.86 -6.75
CA PRO A 8 -7.20 1.83 -5.98
C PRO A 8 -7.87 2.31 -4.68
N TRP A 9 -7.49 3.48 -4.18
CA TRP A 9 -8.06 4.10 -2.97
C TRP A 9 -9.03 5.26 -3.24
N SER A 10 -9.44 5.51 -4.50
CA SER A 10 -10.28 6.65 -4.89
C SER A 10 -11.59 6.80 -4.11
N ASP A 11 -12.29 5.71 -3.79
CA ASP A 11 -13.64 5.78 -3.17
C ASP A 11 -13.60 5.49 -1.66
N VAL A 12 -12.43 5.13 -1.13
CA VAL A 12 -12.20 4.78 0.28
C VAL A 12 -11.23 5.75 0.98
N GLY A 13 -10.82 6.78 0.26
CA GLY A 13 -9.99 7.86 0.74
C GLY A 13 -10.30 9.17 0.02
N VAL A 14 -9.70 10.24 0.52
CA VAL A 14 -9.81 11.58 -0.05
C VAL A 14 -8.41 12.16 -0.16
N GLU A 15 -8.16 12.85 -1.27
CA GLU A 15 -6.91 13.59 -1.43
C GLU A 15 -6.88 14.77 -0.45
N VAL A 16 -5.73 15.01 0.16
CA VAL A 16 -5.51 16.09 1.13
C VAL A 16 -4.20 16.80 0.82
N ASP A 17 -4.09 18.02 1.32
CA ASP A 17 -2.90 18.85 1.18
C ASP A 17 -2.29 19.12 2.56
N ILE A 18 -0.97 19.33 2.58
CA ILE A 18 -0.20 19.59 3.81
C ILE A 18 -0.68 20.84 4.58
N ASN A 19 -1.26 21.81 3.86
CA ASN A 19 -1.79 23.06 4.42
C ASN A 19 -3.09 22.85 5.21
N LEU A 20 -3.80 21.73 5.02
CA LEU A 20 -5.00 21.43 5.80
C LEU A 20 -4.64 21.06 7.24
N SER A 21 -5.38 21.59 8.21
CA SER A 21 -5.30 21.14 9.58
C SER A 21 -5.81 19.70 9.72
N SER A 22 -5.38 19.00 10.78
CA SER A 22 -5.85 17.64 11.07
C SER A 22 -7.38 17.55 11.23
N ARG A 23 -8.03 18.65 11.62
CA ARG A 23 -9.50 18.73 11.76
C ARG A 23 -10.19 18.88 10.40
N GLU A 24 -9.66 19.71 9.51
CA GLU A 24 -10.16 19.85 8.13
C GLU A 24 -9.97 18.56 7.34
N MET A 25 -8.83 17.89 7.53
CA MET A 25 -8.57 16.56 6.97
C MET A 25 -9.63 15.54 7.41
N LEU A 26 -9.94 15.46 8.72
CA LEU A 26 -10.99 14.57 9.22
C LEU A 26 -12.36 14.86 8.62
N TYR A 27 -12.73 16.15 8.56
CA TYR A 27 -14.00 16.58 7.99
C TYR A 27 -14.10 16.19 6.51
N LYS A 28 -13.03 16.45 5.73
CA LYS A 28 -12.95 16.07 4.31
C LYS A 28 -13.10 14.56 4.12
N ALA A 29 -12.50 13.76 5.01
CA ALA A 29 -12.58 12.31 4.99
C ALA A 29 -13.86 11.75 5.61
N LYS A 30 -14.75 12.59 6.15
CA LYS A 30 -15.96 12.20 6.91
C LYS A 30 -15.66 11.25 8.09
N LEU A 31 -14.52 11.45 8.74
CA LEU A 31 -14.04 10.67 9.89
C LEU A 31 -14.26 11.37 11.23
N ASP A 32 -15.00 12.47 11.23
CA ASP A 32 -15.41 13.27 12.39
C ASP A 32 -16.79 12.87 12.93
N TRP A 33 -17.30 11.70 12.54
CA TRP A 33 -18.60 11.21 12.97
C TRP A 33 -18.69 11.01 14.49
N GLU A 34 -19.86 11.29 15.04
CA GLU A 34 -20.19 11.12 16.46
C GLU A 34 -21.24 10.03 16.62
N VAL A 35 -21.00 9.05 17.50
CA VAL A 35 -22.04 8.08 17.90
C VAL A 35 -22.54 8.47 19.28
N SER A 36 -23.82 8.83 19.35
CA SER A 36 -24.54 9.08 20.60
C SER A 36 -25.62 8.01 20.77
N LYS A 37 -25.41 7.09 21.72
CA LYS A 37 -26.48 6.38 22.44
C LYS A 37 -25.91 5.95 23.79
N ILE A 38 -26.51 6.47 24.86
CA ILE A 38 -26.11 6.44 26.29
C ILE A 38 -25.17 7.60 26.68
N PRO A 39 -25.53 8.43 27.69
CA PRO A 39 -24.63 9.40 28.30
C PRO A 39 -23.47 8.66 28.98
N SER A 40 -22.34 8.58 28.29
CA SER A 40 -21.09 8.14 28.88
C SER A 40 -20.56 9.25 29.81
N GLN A 41 -20.30 8.95 31.08
CA GLN A 41 -19.52 9.85 31.95
C GLN A 41 -18.03 9.93 31.54
N ARG A 42 -17.60 9.19 30.50
CA ARG A 42 -16.24 9.25 29.98
C ARG A 42 -16.05 10.53 29.15
N PRO A 43 -14.87 11.18 29.22
CA PRO A 43 -14.50 12.26 28.33
C PRO A 43 -14.67 11.88 26.85
N LYS A 44 -14.98 12.87 26.01
CA LYS A 44 -15.09 12.70 24.56
C LYS A 44 -13.81 12.09 24.00
N SER A 45 -13.94 11.01 23.22
CA SER A 45 -12.79 10.38 22.56
C SER A 45 -12.43 11.15 21.31
N HIS A 46 -11.19 11.66 21.25
CA HIS A 46 -10.63 12.34 20.07
C HIS A 46 -9.69 11.42 19.28
N GLY A 47 -9.86 10.09 19.38
CA GLY A 47 -8.90 9.11 18.86
C GLY A 47 -8.62 9.23 17.36
N ASN A 48 -9.61 9.53 16.51
CA ASN A 48 -9.38 9.72 15.07
C ASN A 48 -8.55 10.98 14.82
N GLN A 49 -8.83 12.06 15.57
CA GLN A 49 -8.11 13.33 15.48
C GLN A 49 -6.67 13.19 15.96
N GLU A 50 -6.43 12.46 17.04
CA GLU A 50 -5.09 12.11 17.52
C GLU A 50 -4.30 11.34 16.46
N THR A 51 -4.92 10.35 15.81
CA THR A 51 -4.31 9.56 14.74
C THR A 51 -3.96 10.40 13.52
N ILE A 52 -4.88 11.21 13.00
CA ILE A 52 -4.60 12.07 11.83
C ILE A 52 -3.57 13.14 12.16
N ARG A 53 -3.61 13.71 13.37
CA ARG A 53 -2.55 14.62 13.85
C ARG A 53 -1.19 13.93 13.87
N PHE A 54 -1.14 12.67 14.31
CA PHE A 54 0.08 11.87 14.30
C PHE A 54 0.58 11.67 12.88
N PHE A 55 -0.28 11.27 11.93
CA PHE A 55 0.10 11.08 10.53
C PHE A 55 0.65 12.37 9.92
N LYS A 56 -0.05 13.50 10.08
CA LYS A 56 0.39 14.79 9.54
C LYS A 56 1.79 15.14 10.00
N GLY A 57 2.03 15.16 11.31
CA GLY A 57 3.37 15.55 11.80
C GLY A 57 4.44 14.47 11.54
N TYR A 58 4.09 13.19 11.40
CA TYR A 58 5.03 12.14 10.99
C TYR A 58 5.53 12.39 9.56
N PHE A 59 4.62 12.74 8.67
CA PHE A 59 4.90 13.06 7.28
C PHE A 59 5.69 14.36 7.14
N GLU A 60 5.32 15.40 7.90
CA GLU A 60 6.07 16.67 7.96
C GLU A 60 7.51 16.47 8.45
N ALA A 61 7.72 15.66 9.49
CA ALA A 61 9.04 15.44 10.07
C ALA A 61 10.05 14.80 9.11
N GLY A 62 9.60 14.04 8.11
CA GLY A 62 10.46 13.47 7.07
C GLY A 62 10.27 14.10 5.69
N GLU A 63 9.64 15.27 5.60
CA GLU A 63 9.43 16.00 4.35
C GLU A 63 8.71 15.15 3.28
N ALA A 64 7.77 14.32 3.72
CA ALA A 64 6.96 13.46 2.85
C ALA A 64 5.56 14.08 2.74
N PRO A 65 5.20 14.78 1.65
CA PRO A 65 3.91 15.45 1.56
C PRO A 65 2.77 14.40 1.57
N ILE A 66 1.85 14.58 2.52
CA ILE A 66 0.63 13.78 2.59
C ILE A 66 -0.19 13.99 1.31
N GLU A 67 -0.64 12.90 0.71
CA GLU A 67 -1.44 12.93 -0.52
C GLU A 67 -2.88 12.54 -0.24
N SER A 68 -3.11 11.49 0.56
CA SER A 68 -4.44 10.93 0.77
C SER A 68 -4.61 10.40 2.17
N ILE A 69 -5.82 10.48 2.69
CA ILE A 69 -6.22 9.81 3.93
C ILE A 69 -7.56 9.12 3.73
N GLY A 70 -7.85 8.13 4.54
CA GLY A 70 -9.13 7.46 4.44
C GLY A 70 -9.37 6.47 5.57
N SER A 71 -10.39 5.65 5.36
CA SER A 71 -10.67 4.56 6.27
C SER A 71 -11.08 3.29 5.54
N LEU A 72 -10.87 2.15 6.19
CA LEU A 72 -11.24 0.83 5.71
C LEU A 72 -11.95 0.05 6.82
N ASP A 73 -12.64 -1.02 6.43
CA ASP A 73 -13.35 -1.94 7.32
C ASP A 73 -14.35 -1.24 8.22
N GLY A 74 -15.17 -0.35 7.63
CA GLY A 74 -16.16 0.42 8.38
C GLY A 74 -15.53 1.34 9.43
N SER A 75 -14.45 2.05 9.07
CA SER A 75 -13.69 2.96 9.94
C SER A 75 -12.89 2.30 11.07
N ARG A 76 -12.71 0.97 11.06
CA ARG A 76 -11.81 0.28 11.99
C ARG A 76 -10.34 0.49 11.67
N ILE A 77 -10.01 0.77 10.41
CA ILE A 77 -8.66 1.09 9.97
C ILE A 77 -8.66 2.52 9.45
N ILE A 78 -7.87 3.40 10.07
CA ILE A 78 -7.61 4.75 9.57
C ILE A 78 -6.23 4.74 8.93
N TRP A 79 -6.11 5.28 7.73
CA TRP A 79 -4.85 5.28 7.00
C TRP A 79 -4.52 6.65 6.43
N GLY A 80 -3.22 6.88 6.23
CA GLY A 80 -2.68 8.04 5.54
C GLY A 80 -1.55 7.62 4.61
N LEU A 81 -1.53 8.22 3.43
CA LEU A 81 -0.60 7.93 2.35
C LEU A 81 0.12 9.22 1.96
N ALA A 82 1.45 9.17 1.91
CA ALA A 82 2.29 10.31 1.57
C ALA A 82 3.35 9.91 0.53
N ARG A 83 3.76 10.87 -0.30
CA ARG A 83 4.85 10.67 -1.27
C ARG A 83 6.19 10.73 -0.56
N LEU A 84 7.12 9.87 -0.95
CA LEU A 84 8.51 9.94 -0.49
C LEU A 84 9.32 11.04 -1.21
N ASN A 85 8.73 11.66 -2.26
CA ASN A 85 9.38 12.54 -3.23
C ASN A 85 10.53 11.86 -4.01
N GLU A 86 10.45 10.54 -4.13
CA GLU A 86 11.36 9.73 -4.93
C GLU A 86 10.57 9.07 -6.06
N SER A 87 11.17 9.04 -7.25
CA SER A 87 10.61 8.36 -8.42
C SER A 87 11.72 7.95 -9.37
N PHE A 88 11.54 6.85 -10.08
CA PHE A 88 12.41 6.46 -11.18
C PHE A 88 11.57 6.14 -12.41
N THR A 89 12.20 6.15 -13.59
CA THR A 89 11.54 5.90 -14.86
C THR A 89 12.28 4.78 -15.58
N LEU A 90 11.55 3.70 -15.89
CA LEU A 90 12.05 2.58 -16.68
C LEU A 90 11.91 2.91 -18.19
N LYS A 91 12.27 1.95 -19.05
CA LYS A 91 12.21 2.09 -20.51
C LYS A 91 10.84 2.62 -20.97
N GLU A 92 10.88 3.50 -21.98
CA GLU A 92 9.69 4.10 -22.62
C GLU A 92 8.76 4.90 -21.68
N GLY A 93 9.31 5.51 -20.63
CA GLY A 93 8.53 6.42 -19.78
C GLY A 93 7.69 5.72 -18.71
N ASP A 94 8.00 4.47 -18.38
CA ASP A 94 7.28 3.73 -17.33
C ASP A 94 7.73 4.18 -15.93
N THR A 95 7.03 5.18 -15.39
CA THR A 95 7.37 5.83 -14.12
C THR A 95 6.79 5.09 -12.92
N VAL A 96 7.63 4.97 -11.88
CA VAL A 96 7.29 4.40 -10.58
C VAL A 96 7.61 5.41 -9.49
N GLN A 97 6.67 5.62 -8.57
CA GLN A 97 6.75 6.57 -7.47
C GLN A 97 6.84 5.85 -6.11
N GLY A 98 7.62 6.43 -5.19
CA GLY A 98 7.76 5.95 -3.82
C GLY A 98 6.74 6.57 -2.88
N TYR A 99 6.09 5.74 -2.06
CA TYR A 99 5.10 6.16 -1.08
C TYR A 99 5.37 5.54 0.30
N ILE A 100 4.87 6.21 1.34
CA ILE A 100 4.77 5.69 2.70
C ILE A 100 3.29 5.65 3.11
N LEU A 101 2.87 4.51 3.64
CA LEU A 101 1.55 4.26 4.20
C LEU A 101 1.66 4.13 5.72
N LEU A 102 0.86 4.91 6.43
CA LEU A 102 0.61 4.76 7.85
C LEU A 102 -0.80 4.23 8.07
N ALA A 103 -0.96 3.22 8.93
CA ALA A 103 -2.26 2.67 9.25
C ALA A 103 -2.43 2.46 10.76
N SER A 104 -3.59 2.87 11.27
CA SER A 104 -4.00 2.70 12.67
C SER A 104 -5.23 1.82 12.72
N ARG A 105 -5.18 0.74 13.51
CA ARG A 105 -6.33 -0.13 13.78
C ARG A 105 -7.02 0.29 15.06
N ASP A 106 -8.34 0.19 15.11
CA ASP A 106 -9.15 0.52 16.29
C ASP A 106 -8.80 -0.34 17.51
N GLU A 107 -8.51 -1.63 17.31
CA GLU A 107 -8.05 -2.56 18.34
C GLU A 107 -6.77 -2.11 19.06
N ASN A 108 -5.86 -1.43 18.35
CA ASN A 108 -4.58 -0.98 18.90
C ASN A 108 -4.10 0.35 18.27
N ARG A 109 -4.79 1.44 18.60
CA ARG A 109 -4.47 2.80 18.10
C ARG A 109 -3.13 3.36 18.56
N GLU A 110 -2.48 2.71 19.53
CA GLU A 110 -1.13 3.08 19.98
C GLU A 110 -0.05 2.57 19.03
N LYS A 111 -0.33 1.54 18.21
CA LYS A 111 0.63 0.90 17.31
C LYS A 111 0.26 1.22 15.86
N ILE A 112 0.98 2.18 15.27
CA ILE A 112 0.82 2.56 13.86
C ILE A 112 1.66 1.64 13.01
N GLU A 113 1.05 0.95 12.05
CA GLU A 113 1.72 0.15 11.03
C GLU A 113 2.31 1.09 9.96
N VAL A 114 3.57 0.85 9.60
CA VAL A 114 4.33 1.61 8.60
C VAL A 114 4.66 0.67 7.44
N LYS A 115 4.32 1.08 6.22
CA LYS A 115 4.70 0.37 5.00
C LYS A 115 5.26 1.35 3.98
N PHE A 116 6.26 0.90 3.23
CA PHE A 116 6.74 1.62 2.05
C PHE A 116 6.21 0.91 0.81
N LEU A 117 5.74 1.70 -0.16
CA LEU A 117 5.08 1.21 -1.37
C LEU A 117 5.77 1.81 -2.60
N ALA A 118 5.94 1.00 -3.65
CA ALA A 118 6.18 1.46 -5.00
C ALA A 118 4.84 1.49 -5.75
N VAL A 119 4.53 2.59 -6.40
CA VAL A 119 3.29 2.79 -7.16
C VAL A 119 3.64 3.10 -8.61
N ARG A 120 3.20 2.25 -9.54
CA ARG A 120 3.41 2.46 -10.98
C ARG A 120 2.33 3.38 -11.52
N GLU A 121 2.70 4.46 -12.22
CA GLU A 121 1.73 5.49 -12.64
C GLU A 121 0.73 4.99 -13.68
N ASN A 122 1.19 4.19 -14.65
CA ASN A 122 0.36 3.73 -15.78
C ASN A 122 -0.88 2.92 -15.36
N ASN A 123 -0.81 2.21 -14.24
CA ASN A 123 -1.89 1.34 -13.77
C ASN A 123 -2.23 1.54 -12.29
N HIS A 124 -1.55 2.44 -11.58
CA HIS A 124 -1.68 2.66 -10.13
C HIS A 124 -1.56 1.40 -9.27
N SER A 125 -0.90 0.36 -9.79
CA SER A 125 -0.60 -0.85 -9.03
C SER A 125 0.43 -0.56 -7.95
N MET A 126 0.21 -1.12 -6.76
CA MET A 126 1.04 -0.91 -5.59
C MET A 126 1.82 -2.17 -5.23
N LEU A 127 3.08 -2.03 -4.88
CA LEU A 127 3.90 -3.11 -4.34
C LEU A 127 4.57 -2.68 -3.05
N GLN A 128 4.46 -3.49 -2.00
CA GLN A 128 5.18 -3.22 -0.75
C GLN A 128 6.67 -3.49 -0.95
N ILE A 129 7.50 -2.49 -0.66
CA ILE A 129 8.97 -2.63 -0.69
C ILE A 129 9.50 -2.94 0.71
N ALA A 130 10.52 -3.78 0.79
CA ALA A 130 11.15 -4.15 2.04
C ALA A 130 12.15 -3.07 2.47
N SER A 131 11.99 -2.52 3.67
CA SER A 131 12.92 -1.56 4.28
C SER A 131 13.49 -2.12 5.58
N LYS A 132 14.67 -1.63 5.96
CA LYS A 132 15.28 -1.88 7.28
C LYS A 132 14.55 -1.16 8.42
N GLY A 133 13.64 -0.23 8.09
CA GLY A 133 12.81 0.47 9.06
C GLY A 133 11.91 -0.47 9.85
N LYS A 134 11.61 -0.11 11.11
CA LYS A 134 10.66 -0.87 11.92
C LYS A 134 9.24 -0.80 11.29
N PRO A 135 8.52 -1.92 11.17
CA PRO A 135 7.17 -1.93 10.57
C PRO A 135 6.10 -1.28 11.45
N TYR A 136 6.47 -0.81 12.65
CA TYR A 136 5.54 -0.17 13.58
C TYR A 136 6.19 1.00 14.31
N VAL A 137 5.41 2.04 14.54
CA VAL A 137 5.76 3.19 15.37
C VAL A 137 4.67 3.43 16.43
N LYS A 138 5.08 3.88 17.62
CA LYS A 138 4.14 4.22 18.69
C LYS A 138 3.48 5.57 18.42
N ASN A 139 2.16 5.62 18.44
CA ASN A 139 1.38 6.86 18.44
C ASN A 139 1.49 7.55 19.80
N ILE A 140 2.41 8.50 19.94
CA ILE A 140 2.62 9.25 21.19
C ILE A 140 1.46 10.21 21.52
N PHE A 141 0.58 10.49 20.55
CA PHE A 141 -0.61 11.31 20.78
C PHE A 141 -1.75 10.52 21.40
N ARG A 142 -1.66 9.19 21.39
CA ARG A 142 -2.62 8.35 22.08
C ARG A 142 -2.24 8.24 23.56
N LYS A 143 -3.10 8.75 24.44
CA LYS A 143 -2.99 8.51 25.88
C LYS A 143 -3.73 7.22 26.23
N THR A 144 -3.06 6.28 26.86
CA THR A 144 -3.72 5.16 27.55
C THR A 144 -4.60 5.75 28.65
N PHE A 145 -5.85 5.32 28.73
CA PHE A 145 -6.74 5.74 29.82
C PHE A 145 -6.14 5.29 31.16
N LYS A 146 -5.78 6.25 32.02
CA LYS A 146 -5.43 6.00 33.43
C LYS A 146 -6.67 6.29 34.27
N GLN A 147 -7.08 5.34 35.13
CA GLN A 147 -8.20 5.54 36.07
C GLN A 147 -7.98 6.73 37.01
N ALA A 148 -6.72 7.06 37.31
CA ALA A 148 -6.37 8.26 38.06
C ALA A 148 -6.43 9.50 37.15
N PHE A 149 -7.44 10.35 37.40
CA PHE A 149 -7.65 11.60 36.67
C PHE A 149 -6.57 12.62 37.06
N SER A 150 -5.45 12.65 36.32
CA SER A 150 -4.46 13.72 36.46
C SER A 150 -4.98 14.95 35.72
N LEU A 151 -5.33 16.01 36.46
CA LEU A 151 -5.67 17.35 35.93
C LEU A 151 -4.43 18.05 35.34
N GLU A 152 -3.63 17.35 34.53
CA GLU A 152 -2.56 17.98 33.78
C GLU A 152 -3.17 18.66 32.57
N ASN A 153 -3.16 20.00 32.60
CA ASN A 153 -3.47 20.86 31.46
C ASN A 153 -2.90 20.26 30.18
N GLN A 154 -3.78 19.88 29.26
CA GLN A 154 -3.41 19.26 27.99
C GLN A 154 -2.63 20.26 27.14
N LYS A 155 -1.31 20.33 27.32
CA LYS A 155 -0.45 21.00 26.34
C LYS A 155 -0.70 20.34 24.98
N GLN A 156 -0.79 21.16 23.93
CA GLN A 156 -0.86 20.68 22.56
C GLN A 156 0.35 19.76 22.34
N GLN A 157 0.13 18.45 22.22
CA GLN A 157 1.21 17.51 21.99
C GLN A 157 1.79 17.81 20.60
N LYS A 158 3.00 18.33 20.58
CA LYS A 158 3.84 18.44 19.39
C LYS A 158 4.90 17.34 19.47
N PHE A 159 5.44 16.95 18.34
CA PHE A 159 6.64 16.12 18.32
C PHE A 159 7.80 16.94 18.87
N ASP A 160 8.58 16.34 19.77
CA ASP A 160 9.88 16.90 20.16
C ASP A 160 10.93 16.61 19.07
N ASP A 161 12.07 17.30 19.14
CA ASP A 161 13.12 17.19 18.11
C ASP A 161 13.69 15.76 18.00
N ALA A 162 13.74 15.02 19.12
CA ALA A 162 14.22 13.65 19.14
C ALA A 162 13.24 12.69 18.43
N VAL A 163 11.93 12.92 18.57
CA VAL A 163 10.90 12.17 17.85
C VAL A 163 10.90 12.54 16.37
N ASN A 164 11.01 13.83 16.02
CA ASN A 164 11.14 14.27 14.63
C ASN A 164 12.34 13.62 13.94
N SER A 165 13.51 13.61 14.60
CA SER A 165 14.71 12.95 14.08
C SER A 165 14.50 11.46 13.80
N LYS A 166 13.80 10.74 14.70
CA LYS A 166 13.47 9.32 14.50
C LYS A 166 12.50 9.10 13.34
N MET A 167 11.51 9.97 13.17
CA MET A 167 10.55 9.90 12.06
C MET A 167 11.24 10.17 10.72
N ASN A 168 12.10 11.19 10.67
CA ASN A 168 12.92 11.48 9.49
C ASN A 168 13.83 10.30 9.14
N ALA A 169 14.53 9.71 10.13
CA ALA A 169 15.36 8.54 9.91
C ALA A 169 14.57 7.35 9.34
N MET A 170 13.33 7.13 9.80
CA MET A 170 12.45 6.10 9.25
C MET A 170 12.08 6.36 7.79
N ILE A 171 11.73 7.60 7.43
CA ILE A 171 11.41 7.96 6.04
C ILE A 171 12.66 7.85 5.15
N THR A 172 13.83 8.22 5.66
CA THR A 172 15.12 8.05 4.97
C THR A 172 15.39 6.59 4.62
N LEU A 173 15.18 5.66 5.56
CA LEU A 173 15.27 4.21 5.30
C LEU A 173 14.23 3.73 4.26
N GLY A 174 13.11 4.43 4.12
CA GLY A 174 12.13 4.21 3.06
C GLY A 174 12.64 4.62 1.69
N ARG A 175 13.23 5.81 1.58
CA ARG A 175 13.86 6.32 0.35
C ARG A 175 15.01 5.42 -0.10
N GLU A 176 15.87 4.99 0.83
CA GLU A 176 16.95 4.04 0.54
C GLU A 176 16.41 2.71 0.01
N ALA A 177 15.34 2.17 0.63
CA ALA A 177 14.70 0.94 0.17
C ALA A 177 14.08 1.10 -1.23
N PHE A 178 13.50 2.26 -1.52
CA PHE A 178 12.92 2.56 -2.82
C PHE A 178 14.00 2.68 -3.91
N SER A 179 15.13 3.34 -3.61
CA SER A 179 16.28 3.40 -4.50
C SER A 179 16.91 2.02 -4.75
N ALA A 180 16.91 1.13 -3.74
CA ALA A 180 17.32 -0.26 -3.95
C ALA A 180 16.36 -1.02 -4.88
N PHE A 181 15.05 -0.79 -4.71
CA PHE A 181 14.01 -1.41 -5.54
C PHE A 181 14.09 -1.01 -7.02
N GLU A 182 14.56 0.20 -7.35
CA GLU A 182 14.81 0.62 -8.75
C GLU A 182 15.72 -0.38 -9.49
N LYS A 183 16.80 -0.84 -8.85
CA LYS A 183 17.74 -1.81 -9.44
C LYS A 183 17.07 -3.16 -9.68
N ASP A 184 16.22 -3.60 -8.75
CA ASP A 184 15.44 -4.82 -8.90
C ASP A 184 14.44 -4.69 -10.06
N ALA A 185 13.72 -3.58 -10.14
CA ALA A 185 12.77 -3.29 -11.23
C ALA A 185 13.45 -3.26 -12.60
N GLN A 186 14.65 -2.67 -12.69
CA GLN A 186 15.46 -2.66 -13.91
C GLN A 186 15.88 -4.08 -14.32
N ARG A 187 16.35 -4.89 -13.37
CA ARG A 187 16.69 -6.31 -13.62
C ARG A 187 15.50 -7.12 -14.13
N LEU A 188 14.31 -6.89 -13.57
CA LEU A 188 13.07 -7.56 -14.01
C LEU A 188 12.65 -7.12 -15.42
N THR A 189 12.95 -5.88 -15.80
CA THR A 189 12.69 -5.34 -17.14
C THR A 189 13.60 -5.97 -18.18
N ASP A 190 14.85 -6.26 -17.84
CA ASP A 190 15.81 -6.85 -18.77
C ASP A 190 15.61 -8.36 -18.97
N LYS A 191 14.72 -8.98 -18.20
CA LYS A 191 14.43 -10.41 -18.28
C LYS A 191 13.20 -10.69 -19.13
N THR A 192 13.41 -11.27 -20.30
CA THR A 192 12.34 -11.75 -21.20
C THR A 192 11.72 -13.05 -20.71
N VAL A 193 10.43 -13.22 -20.98
CA VAL A 193 9.60 -14.34 -20.54
C VAL A 193 8.82 -14.88 -21.73
N ASP A 194 8.84 -16.20 -21.92
CA ASP A 194 8.02 -16.88 -22.93
C ASP A 194 6.62 -17.26 -22.37
N GLU A 195 5.69 -17.64 -23.27
CA GLU A 195 4.32 -18.00 -22.86
C GLU A 195 4.29 -19.15 -21.83
N PRO A 196 5.03 -20.27 -21.99
CA PRO A 196 5.07 -21.33 -20.98
C PRO A 196 5.56 -20.85 -19.60
N ALA A 197 6.62 -20.03 -19.54
CA ALA A 197 7.11 -19.48 -18.28
C ALA A 197 6.09 -18.53 -17.63
N ALA A 198 5.38 -17.73 -18.43
CA ALA A 198 4.31 -16.87 -17.94
C ALA A 198 3.19 -17.67 -17.27
N TRP A 199 2.71 -18.74 -17.91
CA TRP A 199 1.70 -19.63 -17.32
C TRP A 199 2.17 -20.28 -16.02
N ARG A 200 3.39 -20.84 -16.02
CA ARG A 200 3.98 -21.45 -14.81
C ARG A 200 4.11 -20.43 -13.68
N PHE A 201 4.54 -19.22 -14.00
CA PHE A 201 4.61 -18.12 -13.03
C PHE A 201 3.24 -17.82 -12.42
N MET A 202 2.20 -17.63 -13.23
CA MET A 202 0.86 -17.30 -12.72
C MET A 202 0.28 -18.42 -11.86
N LEU A 203 0.47 -19.68 -12.25
CA LEU A 203 0.07 -20.84 -11.45
C LEU A 203 0.82 -20.88 -10.11
N ASN A 204 2.14 -20.71 -10.12
CA ASN A 204 2.93 -20.68 -8.88
C ASN A 204 2.55 -19.51 -7.95
N VAL A 205 2.10 -18.38 -8.49
CA VAL A 205 1.59 -17.27 -7.68
C VAL A 205 0.26 -17.62 -7.03
N PHE A 206 -0.74 -18.00 -7.81
CA PHE A 206 -2.14 -18.11 -7.36
C PHE A 206 -2.56 -19.49 -6.84
N GLN A 207 -1.86 -20.55 -7.23
CA GLN A 207 -2.23 -21.95 -6.98
C GLN A 207 -1.09 -22.78 -6.38
N SER A 208 -0.16 -22.14 -5.67
CA SER A 208 1.03 -22.81 -5.10
C SER A 208 0.77 -24.07 -4.27
N GLU A 209 -0.44 -24.21 -3.70
CA GLU A 209 -0.81 -25.31 -2.83
C GLU A 209 -1.48 -26.47 -3.58
N THR A 210 -2.07 -26.21 -4.75
CA THR A 210 -2.85 -27.16 -5.54
C THR A 210 -2.07 -27.74 -6.71
N THR A 211 -1.16 -26.97 -7.33
CA THR A 211 -0.37 -27.46 -8.46
C THR A 211 0.94 -28.09 -8.00
N LYS A 212 1.11 -29.40 -8.22
CA LYS A 212 2.40 -30.10 -8.08
C LYS A 212 3.11 -30.15 -9.44
N ASP A 213 4.43 -30.03 -9.40
CA ASP A 213 5.39 -30.04 -10.52
C ASP A 213 4.79 -29.76 -11.91
N ILE A 214 4.72 -28.47 -12.24
CA ILE A 214 4.22 -27.97 -13.53
C ILE A 214 5.36 -27.67 -14.53
N SER A 215 6.59 -28.11 -14.23
CA SER A 215 7.79 -27.75 -14.99
C SER A 215 7.83 -28.37 -16.39
N THR A 216 7.22 -29.55 -16.55
CA THR A 216 7.22 -30.34 -17.79
C THR A 216 5.93 -30.23 -18.60
N LEU A 217 4.90 -29.59 -18.06
CA LEU A 217 3.59 -29.47 -18.71
C LEU A 217 3.64 -28.57 -19.95
N SER A 218 2.82 -28.94 -20.94
CA SER A 218 2.51 -28.14 -22.13
C SER A 218 1.63 -26.94 -21.81
N VAL A 219 1.54 -25.99 -22.74
CA VAL A 219 0.74 -24.77 -22.55
C VAL A 219 -0.76 -25.10 -22.41
N GLU A 220 -1.24 -26.09 -23.15
CA GLU A 220 -2.62 -26.58 -23.12
C GLU A 220 -2.96 -27.15 -21.73
N GLU A 221 -2.09 -28.00 -21.18
CA GLU A 221 -2.26 -28.56 -19.83
C GLU A 221 -2.23 -27.45 -18.75
N LEU A 222 -1.33 -26.46 -18.89
CA LEU A 222 -1.27 -25.33 -17.96
C LEU A 222 -2.55 -24.47 -18.02
N LYS A 223 -3.14 -24.31 -19.21
CA LYS A 223 -4.41 -23.59 -19.41
C LYS A 223 -5.58 -24.33 -18.76
N GLU A 224 -5.62 -25.65 -18.86
CA GLU A 224 -6.67 -26.48 -18.24
C GLU A 224 -6.64 -26.45 -16.70
N LEU A 225 -5.44 -26.34 -16.11
CA LEU A 225 -5.26 -26.19 -14.66
C LEU A 225 -5.60 -24.77 -14.15
N ALA A 226 -5.70 -23.78 -15.03
CA ALA A 226 -5.83 -22.39 -14.64
C ALA A 226 -7.23 -22.05 -14.09
N GLU A 227 -7.30 -21.78 -12.79
CA GLU A 227 -8.44 -21.17 -12.12
C GLU A 227 -8.64 -19.70 -12.53
N SER A 228 -9.79 -19.15 -12.15
CA SER A 228 -10.24 -17.79 -12.47
C SER A 228 -9.17 -16.70 -12.29
N ASN A 229 -8.46 -16.69 -11.14
CA ASN A 229 -7.45 -15.67 -10.87
C ASN A 229 -6.21 -15.81 -11.78
N THR A 230 -5.79 -17.03 -12.08
CA THR A 230 -4.66 -17.31 -13.00
C THR A 230 -5.02 -16.86 -14.41
N LEU A 231 -6.22 -17.20 -14.89
CA LEU A 231 -6.72 -16.75 -16.19
C LEU A 231 -6.80 -15.22 -16.28
N LEU A 232 -7.29 -14.58 -15.21
CA LEU A 232 -7.37 -13.14 -15.11
C LEU A 232 -5.97 -12.49 -15.14
N ALA A 233 -5.00 -13.08 -14.46
CA ALA A 233 -3.62 -12.62 -14.45
C ALA A 233 -2.96 -12.76 -15.82
N MET A 234 -3.19 -13.87 -16.54
CA MET A 234 -2.71 -14.04 -17.91
C MET A 234 -3.35 -13.03 -18.88
N LYS A 235 -4.66 -12.77 -18.74
CA LYS A 235 -5.33 -11.71 -19.51
C LYS A 235 -4.73 -10.33 -19.19
N ALA A 236 -4.45 -10.06 -17.92
CA ALA A 236 -3.81 -8.82 -17.49
C ALA A 236 -2.36 -8.73 -17.97
N PHE A 237 -1.64 -9.83 -18.15
CA PHE A 237 -0.29 -9.82 -18.71
C PHE A 237 -0.27 -9.27 -20.14
N SER A 238 -1.28 -9.57 -20.94
CA SER A 238 -1.38 -9.05 -22.31
C SER A 238 -2.09 -7.71 -22.44
N ARG A 239 -3.02 -7.37 -21.53
CA ARG A 239 -4.00 -6.28 -21.75
C ARG A 239 -4.08 -5.22 -20.65
N ALA A 240 -3.42 -5.40 -19.51
CA ALA A 240 -3.47 -4.37 -18.47
C ALA A 240 -2.80 -3.07 -18.94
N PRO A 241 -3.19 -1.90 -18.41
CA PRO A 241 -2.53 -0.65 -18.74
C PRO A 241 -1.02 -0.70 -18.46
N GLY A 242 -0.23 -0.19 -19.40
CA GLY A 242 1.23 -0.21 -19.37
C GLY A 242 1.89 -1.53 -19.78
N GLN A 243 1.14 -2.59 -20.15
CA GLN A 243 1.76 -3.87 -20.57
C GLN A 243 2.33 -3.88 -21.98
N ASN A 244 1.93 -2.92 -22.80
CA ASN A 244 2.47 -2.71 -24.14
C ASN A 244 3.83 -1.98 -24.14
N LEU A 245 4.25 -1.39 -23.01
CA LEU A 245 5.52 -0.69 -22.87
C LEU A 245 6.69 -1.68 -22.94
N ALA A 246 7.82 -1.26 -23.51
CA ALA A 246 9.02 -2.09 -23.59
C ALA A 246 9.57 -2.53 -22.21
N SER A 247 9.22 -1.82 -21.14
CA SER A 247 9.56 -2.25 -19.78
C SER A 247 8.82 -3.53 -19.37
N SER A 248 7.59 -3.73 -19.85
CA SER A 248 6.66 -4.76 -19.39
C SER A 248 6.35 -5.84 -20.41
N LYS A 249 6.39 -5.52 -21.70
CA LYS A 249 5.98 -6.45 -22.76
C LYS A 249 6.88 -7.68 -22.77
N ASP A 250 6.29 -8.83 -22.45
CA ASP A 250 6.98 -10.12 -22.39
C ASP A 250 8.17 -10.14 -21.41
N THR A 251 8.10 -9.36 -20.32
CA THR A 251 9.17 -9.30 -19.29
C THR A 251 8.71 -9.79 -17.93
N ALA A 252 9.66 -10.12 -17.05
CA ALA A 252 9.37 -10.43 -15.65
C ALA A 252 8.74 -9.23 -14.89
N TRP A 253 9.08 -8.00 -15.30
CA TRP A 253 8.42 -6.79 -14.81
C TRP A 253 6.94 -6.77 -15.22
N GLY A 254 6.61 -7.14 -16.46
CA GLY A 254 5.22 -7.26 -16.91
C GLY A 254 4.43 -8.32 -16.15
N LEU A 255 5.04 -9.46 -15.83
CA LEU A 255 4.40 -10.51 -15.02
C LEU A 255 4.02 -10.00 -13.63
N LEU A 256 4.97 -9.36 -12.94
CA LEU A 256 4.73 -8.77 -11.61
C LEU A 256 3.64 -7.69 -11.66
N ASN A 257 3.64 -6.86 -12.70
CA ASN A 257 2.64 -5.82 -12.89
C ASN A 257 1.25 -6.39 -13.20
N ALA A 258 1.16 -7.50 -13.93
CA ALA A 258 -0.11 -8.18 -14.16
C ALA A 258 -0.74 -8.65 -12.84
N VAL A 259 0.07 -9.28 -11.97
CA VAL A 259 -0.37 -9.77 -10.66
C VAL A 259 -0.81 -8.62 -9.76
N THR A 260 0.03 -7.60 -9.61
CA THR A 260 -0.29 -6.44 -8.75
C THR A 260 -1.52 -5.70 -9.26
N TYR A 261 -1.67 -5.57 -10.58
CA TYR A 261 -2.83 -4.96 -11.22
C TYR A 261 -4.15 -5.66 -10.87
N ILE A 262 -4.23 -6.97 -11.08
CA ILE A 262 -5.48 -7.68 -10.80
C ILE A 262 -5.80 -7.65 -9.30
N ILE A 263 -4.78 -7.69 -8.44
CA ILE A 263 -4.97 -7.59 -6.99
C ILE A 263 -5.57 -6.23 -6.60
N ASP A 264 -5.03 -5.14 -7.14
CA ASP A 264 -5.44 -3.79 -6.76
C ASP A 264 -6.74 -3.33 -7.42
N HIS A 265 -7.09 -3.88 -8.59
CA HIS A 265 -8.21 -3.39 -9.39
C HIS A 265 -9.34 -4.39 -9.60
N GLN A 266 -9.14 -5.68 -9.29
CA GLN A 266 -10.12 -6.72 -9.65
C GLN A 266 -10.43 -7.67 -8.49
N LEU A 267 -9.44 -8.05 -7.67
CA LEU A 267 -9.62 -9.07 -6.63
C LEU A 267 -10.16 -8.52 -5.30
N GLY A 268 -11.48 -8.44 -5.19
CA GLY A 268 -12.20 -8.16 -3.94
C GLY A 268 -13.69 -7.95 -4.17
N LYS A 269 -14.50 -8.08 -3.13
CA LYS A 269 -15.98 -7.92 -3.22
C LYS A 269 -16.41 -6.45 -3.31
N SER A 270 -15.58 -5.57 -2.77
CA SER A 270 -15.74 -4.12 -2.76
C SER A 270 -14.36 -3.46 -2.79
N GLN A 271 -14.26 -2.18 -3.14
CA GLN A 271 -12.99 -1.45 -3.12
C GLN A 271 -12.34 -1.45 -1.73
N ASP A 272 -13.13 -1.29 -0.66
CA ASP A 272 -12.65 -1.40 0.72
C ASP A 272 -11.97 -2.74 0.98
N SER A 273 -12.70 -3.85 0.74
CA SER A 273 -12.17 -5.19 0.99
C SER A 273 -10.96 -5.51 0.11
N ARG A 274 -10.97 -5.04 -1.15
CA ARG A 274 -9.86 -5.19 -2.10
C ARG A 274 -8.59 -4.51 -1.58
N LEU A 275 -8.68 -3.21 -1.27
CA LEU A 275 -7.54 -2.42 -0.79
C LEU A 275 -7.01 -2.96 0.54
N ARG A 276 -7.91 -3.33 1.45
CA ARG A 276 -7.54 -3.94 2.74
C ARG A 276 -6.80 -5.26 2.57
N LEU A 277 -7.25 -6.13 1.67
CA LEU A 277 -6.57 -7.40 1.37
C LEU A 277 -5.23 -7.17 0.66
N ALA A 278 -5.16 -6.17 -0.23
CA ALA A 278 -3.96 -5.81 -0.98
C ALA A 278 -2.86 -5.21 -0.10
N TRP A 279 -3.21 -4.45 0.95
CA TRP A 279 -2.24 -3.87 1.89
C TRP A 279 -1.91 -4.77 3.07
N PHE A 280 -2.90 -5.49 3.62
CA PHE A 280 -2.75 -6.15 4.92
C PHE A 280 -3.13 -7.63 4.96
N GLY A 281 -3.72 -8.16 3.89
CA GLY A 281 -4.33 -9.49 3.89
C GLY A 281 -3.61 -10.53 3.05
N ALA A 282 -4.38 -11.52 2.59
CA ALA A 282 -3.88 -12.60 1.74
C ALA A 282 -3.28 -12.07 0.44
N ASN A 283 -3.88 -11.04 -0.17
CA ASN A 283 -3.39 -10.52 -1.45
C ASN A 283 -2.04 -9.78 -1.30
N ALA A 284 -1.76 -9.17 -0.15
CA ALA A 284 -0.44 -8.62 0.15
C ALA A 284 0.66 -9.71 0.11
N LYS A 285 0.33 -10.91 0.61
CA LYS A 285 1.24 -12.08 0.56
C LYS A 285 1.43 -12.58 -0.87
N LEU A 286 0.38 -12.57 -1.70
CA LEU A 286 0.46 -12.92 -3.12
C LEU A 286 1.39 -11.95 -3.88
N LYS A 287 1.30 -10.65 -3.64
CA LYS A 287 2.22 -9.66 -4.23
C LYS A 287 3.68 -9.93 -3.85
N LYS A 288 3.92 -10.21 -2.56
CA LYS A 288 5.25 -10.57 -2.08
C LYS A 288 5.79 -11.81 -2.78
N ARG A 289 4.98 -12.87 -2.86
CA ARG A 289 5.33 -14.10 -3.59
C ARG A 289 5.62 -13.83 -5.07
N ALA A 290 4.80 -13.02 -5.73
CA ALA A 290 5.00 -12.68 -7.13
C ALA A 290 6.34 -11.95 -7.35
N LEU A 291 6.71 -11.03 -6.46
CA LEU A 291 8.02 -10.37 -6.51
C LEU A 291 9.16 -11.38 -6.31
N GLU A 292 9.04 -12.29 -5.33
CA GLU A 292 10.05 -13.33 -5.07
C GLU A 292 10.22 -14.27 -6.27
N LEU A 293 9.13 -14.76 -6.85
CA LEU A 293 9.15 -15.61 -8.04
C LEU A 293 9.71 -14.87 -9.25
N ALA A 294 9.29 -13.63 -9.49
CA ALA A 294 9.77 -12.84 -10.63
C ALA A 294 11.27 -12.57 -10.51
N SER A 295 11.74 -12.35 -9.28
CA SER A 295 13.16 -12.15 -8.97
C SER A 295 14.01 -13.41 -9.17
N ALA A 296 13.41 -14.59 -9.07
CA ALA A 296 14.07 -15.89 -9.17
C ALA A 296 14.02 -16.51 -10.57
N LEU A 297 13.22 -15.94 -11.49
CA LEU A 297 13.27 -16.32 -12.90
C LEU A 297 14.71 -16.16 -13.39
#